data_AF-A0A7V0IUH5-F1
#
_entry.id   AF-A0A7V0IUH5-F1
#
_cell.length_a   1.000
_cell.length_b   1.000
_cell.length_c   1.000
_cell.angle_alpha   90.00
_cell.angle_beta   90.00
_cell.angle_gamma   90.00
#
_symmetry.space_group_name_H-M   'P 1'
#
loop_
_entity.id
_entity.type
_entity.pdbx_description
1 polymer ?
#
loop_
_entity_poly.entity_id
_entity_poly.type
_entity_poly.pdbx_seq_one_letter_code
_entity_poly.pdbx_strand_id
1 'polypeptide(L)'
;MDLSTTYLGLRLPHPLMPGASPLTENLDVVRRLEDAGAAAIVLPSLFEEQVTGEQLATHHYLESSSESFAEALTYLPHHPELTLGPEQHLEYTRRVKEAVDVPVIASLNGTTHSGWLTFAGLLEEMGADALELNMFQVPVDPTESGELIEARMLEVVQAVVGTVDIPVAVKLSAFHTSIAHFARRLDEEGTSGLILFNRFHEVDIDAPNLEVVPTLRLSDPTELHARLTWLSILASQVST
;
A
#
# COMPACT_ATOMS: atom_id res chain seq x y z
N MET A 1 -4.25 -21.52 -25.61
CA MET A 1 -3.39 -20.32 -25.54
C MET A 1 -2.75 -20.35 -24.17
N ASP A 2 -1.42 -20.27 -24.10
CA ASP A 2 -0.70 -20.18 -22.82
C ASP A 2 -0.66 -18.71 -22.43
N LEU A 3 -1.17 -18.38 -21.23
CA LEU A 3 -1.19 -17.03 -20.69
C LEU A 3 -0.19 -16.86 -19.53
N SER A 4 0.59 -17.89 -19.21
CA SER A 4 1.51 -17.87 -18.09
C SER A 4 2.55 -16.75 -18.23
N THR A 5 2.90 -16.16 -17.09
CA THR A 5 3.80 -15.00 -17.02
C THR A 5 4.65 -15.06 -15.76
N THR A 6 5.62 -14.17 -15.67
CA THR A 6 6.41 -13.94 -14.46
C THR A 6 6.17 -12.51 -13.98
N TYR A 7 5.89 -12.34 -12.69
CA TYR A 7 5.72 -11.03 -12.05
C TYR A 7 6.46 -11.05 -10.72
N LEU A 8 7.35 -10.09 -10.47
CA LEU A 8 8.21 -10.06 -9.28
C LEU A 8 9.03 -11.36 -9.08
N GLY A 9 9.42 -12.02 -10.17
CA GLY A 9 10.06 -13.35 -10.12
C GLY A 9 9.12 -14.53 -9.80
N LEU A 10 7.85 -14.26 -9.47
CA LEU A 10 6.81 -15.27 -9.21
C LEU A 10 6.22 -15.77 -10.53
N ARG A 11 6.12 -17.08 -10.69
CA ARG A 11 5.49 -17.69 -11.87
C ARG A 11 3.98 -17.73 -11.69
N LEU A 12 3.26 -17.04 -12.56
CA LEU A 12 1.80 -16.91 -12.52
C LEU A 12 1.14 -17.67 -13.68
N PRO A 13 -0.05 -18.26 -13.47
CA PRO A 13 -0.80 -18.92 -14.54
C PRO A 13 -1.32 -17.94 -15.60
N HIS A 14 -1.50 -16.66 -15.24
CA HIS A 14 -1.89 -15.56 -16.13
C HIS A 14 -1.66 -14.19 -15.45
N PRO A 15 -1.70 -13.06 -16.19
CA PRO A 15 -1.37 -11.73 -15.64
C PRO A 15 -2.51 -11.06 -14.84
N LEU A 16 -3.65 -11.73 -14.63
CA LEU A 16 -4.81 -11.14 -13.95
C LEU A 16 -4.82 -11.47 -12.45
N MET A 17 -4.85 -10.44 -11.61
CA MET A 17 -4.93 -10.54 -10.16
C MET A 17 -5.64 -9.31 -9.55
N PRO A 18 -6.31 -9.44 -8.40
CA PRO A 18 -6.84 -8.32 -7.63
C PRO A 18 -5.70 -7.46 -7.07
N GLY A 19 -5.82 -6.14 -7.19
CA GLY A 19 -4.93 -5.20 -6.48
C GLY A 19 -5.35 -4.98 -5.02
N ALA A 20 -4.45 -4.37 -4.24
CA ALA A 20 -4.72 -3.97 -2.85
C ALA A 20 -6.03 -3.17 -2.76
N SER A 21 -7.05 -3.75 -2.12
CA SER A 21 -8.40 -3.16 -2.03
C SER A 21 -9.22 -3.85 -0.93
N PRO A 22 -10.37 -3.28 -0.52
CA PRO A 22 -11.24 -3.91 0.46
C PRO A 22 -11.73 -5.31 0.07
N LEU A 23 -11.63 -5.67 -1.21
CA LEU A 23 -12.00 -7.00 -1.69
C LEU A 23 -11.15 -8.12 -1.05
N THR A 24 -9.94 -7.81 -0.60
CA THR A 24 -9.01 -8.78 -0.01
C THR A 24 -8.88 -8.65 1.51
N GLU A 25 -9.81 -7.94 2.18
CA GLU A 25 -9.87 -7.82 3.65
C GLU A 25 -10.52 -9.04 4.34
N ASN A 26 -11.35 -9.79 3.61
CA ASN A 26 -12.06 -10.93 4.15
C ASN A 26 -11.53 -12.25 3.58
N LEU A 27 -11.14 -13.16 4.47
CA LEU A 27 -10.54 -14.44 4.11
C LEU A 27 -11.44 -15.32 3.23
N ASP A 28 -12.76 -15.30 3.45
CA ASP A 28 -13.71 -16.06 2.63
C ASP A 28 -13.81 -15.47 1.22
N VAL A 29 -13.68 -14.14 1.09
CA VAL A 29 -13.61 -13.49 -0.22
C VAL A 29 -12.28 -13.82 -0.90
N VAL A 30 -11.17 -13.83 -0.17
CA VAL A 30 -9.86 -14.22 -0.70
C VAL A 30 -9.88 -15.65 -1.28
N ARG A 31 -10.45 -16.62 -0.56
CA ARG A 31 -10.64 -17.99 -1.08
C ARG A 31 -11.49 -18.02 -2.34
N ARG A 32 -12.57 -17.24 -2.37
CA ARG A 32 -13.43 -17.13 -3.55
C ARG A 32 -12.72 -16.47 -4.74
N LEU A 33 -11.75 -15.58 -4.50
CA LEU A 33 -10.93 -14.99 -5.56
C LEU A 33 -9.99 -16.04 -6.15
N GLU A 34 -9.36 -16.87 -5.32
CA GLU A 34 -8.56 -18.01 -5.79
C GLU A 34 -9.42 -19.02 -6.56
N ASP A 35 -10.58 -19.42 -6.03
CA ASP A 35 -11.53 -20.31 -6.72
C ASP A 35 -11.97 -19.74 -8.08
N ALA A 36 -12.06 -18.41 -8.19
CA ALA A 36 -12.38 -17.70 -9.42
C ALA A 36 -11.18 -17.58 -10.38
N GLY A 37 -10.00 -18.04 -9.97
CA GLY A 37 -8.78 -18.07 -10.75
C GLY A 37 -7.90 -16.83 -10.59
N ALA A 38 -7.93 -16.10 -9.47
CA ALA A 38 -6.92 -15.06 -9.23
C ALA A 38 -5.51 -15.65 -9.30
N ALA A 39 -4.59 -15.05 -10.05
CA ALA A 39 -3.23 -15.59 -10.19
C ALA A 39 -2.35 -15.38 -8.94
N ALA A 40 -2.68 -14.37 -8.15
CA ALA A 40 -2.04 -13.97 -6.89
C ALA A 40 -3.02 -13.08 -6.13
N ILE A 41 -2.77 -12.85 -4.84
CA ILE A 41 -3.60 -11.99 -3.97
C ILE A 41 -2.75 -10.84 -3.46
N VAL A 42 -3.20 -9.59 -3.66
CA VAL A 42 -2.59 -8.43 -3.00
C VAL A 42 -3.45 -8.02 -1.81
N LEU A 43 -2.85 -7.99 -0.63
CA LEU A 43 -3.53 -7.62 0.60
C LEU A 43 -3.76 -6.10 0.69
N PRO A 44 -4.73 -5.64 1.49
CA PRO A 44 -4.87 -4.23 1.86
C PRO A 44 -3.57 -3.70 2.46
N SER A 45 -3.29 -2.40 2.32
CA SER A 45 -2.08 -1.84 2.93
C SER A 45 -2.16 -1.85 4.45
N LEU A 46 -1.10 -2.31 5.12
CA LEU A 46 -0.86 -2.02 6.53
C LEU A 46 -0.40 -0.56 6.64
N PHE A 47 -1.10 0.28 7.41
CA PHE A 47 -0.73 1.69 7.62
C PHE A 47 -0.15 1.92 9.02
N GLU A 48 1.08 2.42 9.11
CA GLU A 48 1.74 2.69 10.40
C GLU A 48 1.00 3.73 11.26
N GLU A 49 0.35 4.73 10.66
CA GLU A 49 -0.38 5.75 11.41
C GLU A 49 -1.59 5.17 12.13
N GLN A 50 -2.28 4.20 11.50
CA GLN A 50 -3.39 3.50 12.12
C GLN A 50 -2.89 2.68 13.31
N VAL A 51 -1.72 2.04 13.16
CA VAL A 51 -1.05 1.33 14.25
C VAL A 51 -0.71 2.27 15.41
N THR A 52 -0.10 3.41 15.11
CA THR A 52 0.32 4.39 16.12
C THR A 52 -0.88 5.01 16.82
N GLY A 53 -1.95 5.33 16.09
CA GLY A 53 -3.20 5.83 16.62
C GLY A 53 -3.89 4.83 17.56
N GLU A 54 -3.94 3.55 17.20
CA GLU A 54 -4.50 2.49 18.04
C GLU A 54 -3.66 2.20 19.28
N GLN A 55 -2.33 2.20 19.16
CA GLN A 55 -1.42 2.04 20.30
C GLN A 55 -1.57 3.21 21.28
N LEU A 56 -1.65 4.44 20.77
CA LEU A 56 -1.91 5.64 21.59
C LEU A 56 -3.30 5.59 22.23
N ALA A 57 -4.34 5.17 21.50
CA ALA A 57 -5.68 5.01 22.05
C ALA A 57 -5.74 3.93 23.15
N THR A 58 -5.05 2.80 22.95
CA THR A 58 -4.97 1.70 23.92
C THR A 58 -4.17 2.10 25.16
N HIS A 59 -3.02 2.77 24.98
CA HIS A 59 -2.22 3.30 26.08
C HIS A 59 -3.01 4.35 26.87
N HIS A 60 -3.70 5.25 26.17
CA HIS A 60 -4.59 6.22 26.81
C HIS A 60 -5.76 5.52 27.52
N TYR A 61 -6.31 4.41 27.04
CA TYR A 61 -7.35 3.65 27.74
C TYR A 61 -6.82 2.97 29.03
N LEU A 62 -5.58 2.47 28.98
CA LEU A 62 -4.90 1.87 30.12
C LEU A 62 -4.43 2.92 31.14
N GLU A 63 -4.00 4.10 30.70
CA GLU A 63 -3.58 5.23 31.55
C GLU A 63 -4.77 6.06 32.06
N SER A 64 -5.86 6.20 31.29
CA SER A 64 -7.10 6.88 31.72
C SER A 64 -7.88 6.08 32.78
N SER A 65 -7.54 4.81 32.98
CA SER A 65 -7.94 4.07 34.19
C SER A 65 -7.23 4.58 35.47
N SER A 66 -6.23 5.46 35.34
CA SER A 66 -5.54 6.10 36.47
C SER A 66 -5.82 7.60 36.63
N GLU A 67 -6.16 8.34 35.57
CA GLU A 67 -6.47 9.79 35.64
C GLU A 67 -7.58 10.14 34.63
N SER A 68 -8.84 10.29 35.10
CA SER A 68 -9.99 10.64 34.25
C SER A 68 -10.13 12.15 34.05
N PHE A 69 -10.16 12.63 32.80
CA PHE A 69 -10.76 13.93 32.44
C PHE A 69 -11.46 13.86 31.06
N ALA A 70 -12.65 14.46 30.95
CA ALA A 70 -13.72 14.03 30.05
C ALA A 70 -13.97 14.90 28.80
N GLU A 71 -13.09 15.84 28.42
CA GLU A 71 -13.53 16.97 27.56
C GLU A 71 -12.77 17.20 26.25
N ALA A 72 -11.89 16.30 25.81
CA ALA A 72 -11.19 16.47 24.53
C ALA A 72 -10.93 15.14 23.80
N LEU A 73 -11.95 14.54 23.19
CA LEU A 73 -11.84 13.25 22.50
C LEU A 73 -12.04 13.30 20.98
N THR A 74 -12.06 14.46 20.33
CA THR A 74 -12.40 14.46 18.89
C THR A 74 -11.66 15.55 18.11
N TYR A 75 -10.41 15.28 17.77
CA TYR A 75 -9.64 16.08 16.80
C TYR A 75 -9.14 15.28 15.60
N LEU A 76 -9.42 13.97 15.53
CA LEU A 76 -9.10 13.13 14.39
C LEU A 76 -10.40 12.73 13.68
N PRO A 77 -10.42 12.73 12.32
CA PRO A 77 -11.55 12.17 11.60
C PRO A 77 -11.74 10.71 12.04
N HIS A 78 -12.91 10.42 12.59
CA HIS A 78 -13.35 9.05 12.82
C HIS A 78 -13.39 8.35 11.46
N HIS A 79 -12.49 7.39 11.24
CA HIS A 79 -12.72 6.34 10.25
C HIS A 79 -13.60 5.29 10.92
N PRO A 80 -14.91 5.22 10.60
CA PRO A 80 -15.73 4.14 11.07
C PRO A 80 -15.47 2.96 10.13
N GLU A 81 -14.77 1.93 10.61
CA GLU A 81 -14.93 0.51 10.26
C GLU A 81 -13.63 -0.24 10.58
N LEU A 82 -13.66 -0.98 11.69
CA LEU A 82 -12.82 -2.16 12.03
C LEU A 82 -11.57 -2.39 11.16
N THR A 83 -10.58 -1.50 11.23
CA THR A 83 -9.25 -1.80 10.74
C THR A 83 -8.59 -2.78 11.70
N LEU A 84 -8.02 -3.85 11.17
CA LEU A 84 -7.21 -4.78 11.95
C LEU A 84 -5.99 -4.01 12.46
N GLY A 85 -5.75 -4.00 13.77
CA GLY A 85 -4.51 -3.45 14.33
C GLY A 85 -3.26 -4.16 13.80
N PRO A 86 -2.05 -3.66 14.07
CA PRO A 86 -0.80 -4.18 13.46
C PRO A 86 -0.66 -5.70 13.57
N GLU A 87 -0.84 -6.24 14.78
CA GLU A 87 -0.76 -7.67 15.05
C GLU A 87 -1.85 -8.45 14.33
N GLN A 88 -3.05 -7.89 14.25
CA GLN A 88 -4.18 -8.51 13.56
C GLN A 88 -3.97 -8.53 12.04
N HIS A 89 -3.32 -7.50 11.48
CA HIS A 89 -2.98 -7.43 10.06
C HIS A 89 -1.85 -8.42 9.70
N LEU A 90 -0.82 -8.51 10.55
CA LEU A 90 0.25 -9.50 10.40
C LEU A 90 -0.31 -10.92 10.48
N GLU A 91 -1.12 -11.20 11.49
CA GLU A 91 -1.81 -12.48 11.65
C GLU A 91 -2.77 -12.77 10.49
N TYR A 92 -3.45 -11.75 9.96
CA TYR A 92 -4.28 -11.88 8.77
C TYR A 92 -3.45 -12.29 7.54
N THR A 93 -2.27 -11.68 7.35
CA THR A 93 -1.33 -12.05 6.28
C THR A 93 -0.96 -13.52 6.35
N ARG A 94 -0.57 -14.00 7.54
CA ARG A 94 -0.27 -15.41 7.80
C ARG A 94 -1.47 -16.32 7.48
N ARG A 95 -2.66 -15.96 7.96
CA ARG A 95 -3.89 -16.73 7.74
C ARG A 95 -4.28 -16.80 6.27
N VAL A 96 -4.08 -15.72 5.50
CA VAL A 96 -4.31 -15.72 4.06
C VAL A 96 -3.31 -16.65 3.38
N LYS A 97 -2.01 -16.52 3.70
CA LYS A 97 -0.96 -17.38 3.13
C LYS A 97 -1.20 -18.87 3.38
N GLU A 98 -1.74 -19.23 4.54
CA GLU A 98 -2.09 -20.62 4.87
C GLU A 98 -3.37 -21.11 4.18
N ALA A 99 -4.22 -20.20 3.70
CA ALA A 99 -5.54 -20.52 3.18
C ALA A 99 -5.60 -20.63 1.65
N VAL A 100 -4.57 -20.16 0.94
CA VAL A 100 -4.50 -20.14 -0.52
C VAL A 100 -3.16 -20.71 -1.02
N ASP A 101 -3.17 -21.31 -2.20
CA ASP A 101 -1.98 -21.85 -2.87
C ASP A 101 -1.31 -20.81 -3.79
N VAL A 102 -2.05 -19.78 -4.21
CA VAL A 102 -1.54 -18.68 -5.04
C VAL A 102 -0.62 -17.74 -4.24
N PRO A 103 0.33 -17.04 -4.88
CA PRO A 103 1.20 -16.09 -4.19
C PRO A 103 0.43 -14.95 -3.51
N VAL A 104 0.88 -14.54 -2.32
CA VAL A 104 0.32 -13.48 -1.50
C VAL A 104 1.31 -12.32 -1.41
N ILE A 105 0.89 -11.14 -1.87
CA ILE A 105 1.68 -9.91 -1.86
C ILE A 105 1.13 -9.02 -0.74
N ALA A 106 1.97 -8.71 0.24
CA ALA A 106 1.60 -7.81 1.31
C ALA A 106 1.83 -6.35 0.90
N SER A 107 0.85 -5.48 1.14
CA SER A 107 0.99 -4.05 0.87
C SER A 107 1.31 -3.31 2.16
N LEU A 108 2.29 -2.41 2.14
CA LEU A 108 2.75 -1.66 3.29
C LEU A 108 2.75 -0.16 2.99
N ASN A 109 2.24 0.64 3.91
CA ASN A 109 2.34 2.09 3.93
C ASN A 109 2.89 2.54 5.29
N GLY A 110 4.20 2.78 5.35
CA GLY A 110 4.86 3.34 6.52
C GLY A 110 4.99 4.87 6.46
N THR A 111 5.21 5.47 7.62
CA THR A 111 5.50 6.91 7.78
C THR A 111 6.88 7.19 8.31
N THR A 112 7.41 6.29 9.13
CA THR A 112 8.73 6.40 9.70
C THR A 112 9.66 5.38 9.07
N HIS A 113 10.93 5.72 8.97
CA HIS A 113 11.94 4.79 8.46
C HIS A 113 11.96 3.48 9.26
N SER A 114 11.82 3.55 10.58
CA SER A 114 11.71 2.37 11.46
C SER A 114 10.47 1.53 11.20
N GLY A 115 9.32 2.17 10.94
CA GLY A 115 8.06 1.49 10.65
C GLY A 115 8.16 0.69 9.36
N TRP A 116 8.68 1.31 8.29
CA TRP A 116 8.93 0.62 7.02
C TRP A 116 9.74 -0.65 7.19
N LEU A 117 10.88 -0.58 7.89
CA LEU A 117 11.77 -1.73 8.05
C LEU A 117 11.18 -2.81 8.96
N THR A 118 10.58 -2.40 10.08
CA THR A 118 10.00 -3.34 11.04
C THR A 118 8.85 -4.11 10.43
N PHE A 119 7.90 -3.41 9.80
CA PHE A 119 6.75 -4.08 9.20
C PHE A 119 7.10 -4.85 7.92
N ALA A 120 8.08 -4.41 7.14
CA ALA A 120 8.54 -5.19 5.99
C ALA A 120 9.07 -6.57 6.43
N GLY A 121 9.95 -6.61 7.44
CA GLY A 121 10.47 -7.86 7.99
C GLY A 121 9.37 -8.72 8.61
N LEU A 122 8.45 -8.13 9.39
CA LEU A 122 7.34 -8.87 9.98
C LEU A 122 6.39 -9.46 8.92
N LEU A 123 6.10 -8.74 7.84
CA LEU A 123 5.26 -9.24 6.75
C LEU A 123 5.93 -10.40 5.99
N GLU A 124 7.24 -10.34 5.81
CA GLU A 124 8.04 -11.46 5.30
C GLU A 124 7.98 -12.67 6.24
N GLU A 125 8.16 -12.46 7.55
CA GLU A 125 8.04 -13.53 8.56
C GLU A 125 6.64 -14.18 8.58
N MET A 126 5.59 -13.42 8.26
CA MET A 126 4.22 -13.94 8.12
C MET A 126 4.00 -14.72 6.82
N GLY A 127 5.00 -14.78 5.93
CA GLY A 127 5.01 -15.60 4.73
C GLY A 127 4.53 -14.89 3.46
N ALA A 128 4.57 -13.56 3.41
CA ALA A 128 4.36 -12.83 2.16
C ALA A 128 5.37 -13.29 1.09
N ASP A 129 4.91 -13.52 -0.14
CA ASP A 129 5.79 -13.91 -1.26
C ASP A 129 6.44 -12.70 -1.95
N ALA A 130 5.91 -11.51 -1.72
CA ALA A 130 6.42 -10.23 -2.20
C ALA A 130 5.85 -9.07 -1.36
N LEU A 131 6.49 -7.91 -1.44
CA LEU A 131 5.99 -6.66 -0.86
C LEU A 131 5.56 -5.66 -1.92
N GLU A 132 4.47 -4.95 -1.67
CA GLU A 132 4.06 -3.72 -2.35
C GLU A 132 4.27 -2.54 -1.40
N LEU A 133 5.25 -1.68 -1.67
CA LEU A 133 5.43 -0.43 -0.93
C LEU A 133 4.50 0.63 -1.52
N ASN A 134 3.42 0.88 -0.79
CA ASN A 134 2.46 1.93 -1.09
C ASN A 134 2.98 3.26 -0.53
N MET A 135 3.80 3.96 -1.32
CA MET A 135 4.40 5.24 -0.93
C MET A 135 3.44 6.42 -1.09
N PHE A 136 2.20 6.25 -0.64
CA PHE A 136 1.21 7.30 -0.69
C PHE A 136 1.59 8.41 0.29
N GLN A 137 1.81 9.61 -0.23
CA GLN A 137 2.00 10.82 0.57
C GLN A 137 1.43 12.03 -0.13
N VAL A 138 0.98 13.00 0.67
CA VAL A 138 0.50 14.30 0.22
C VAL A 138 1.41 15.37 0.81
N PRO A 139 2.50 15.76 0.11
CA PRO A 139 3.40 16.79 0.61
C PRO A 139 2.67 18.14 0.59
N VAL A 140 2.47 18.74 1.76
CA VAL A 140 1.75 20.02 1.94
C VAL A 140 2.64 21.16 2.42
N ASP A 141 3.89 20.88 2.82
CA ASP A 141 4.85 21.91 3.21
C ASP A 141 5.40 22.61 1.95
N PRO A 142 5.15 23.91 1.74
CA PRO A 142 5.60 24.62 0.56
C PRO A 142 7.12 24.86 0.53
N THR A 143 7.83 24.62 1.64
CA THR A 143 9.28 24.77 1.73
C THR A 143 10.04 23.51 1.33
N GLU A 144 9.33 22.40 1.17
CA GLU A 144 9.89 21.12 0.79
C GLU A 144 9.94 20.94 -0.73
N SER A 145 11.10 20.54 -1.25
CA SER A 145 11.26 20.27 -2.69
C SER A 145 10.86 18.84 -3.04
N GLY A 146 10.37 18.65 -4.27
CA GLY A 146 10.12 17.31 -4.82
C GLY A 146 11.36 16.42 -4.79
N GLU A 147 12.55 16.99 -4.96
CA GLU A 147 13.82 16.25 -4.92
C GLU A 147 14.14 15.72 -3.51
N LEU A 148 13.81 16.48 -2.45
CA LEU A 148 13.95 16.02 -1.08
C LEU A 148 12.95 14.90 -0.75
N ILE A 149 11.72 15.01 -1.26
CA ILE A 149 10.68 13.97 -1.12
C ILE A 149 11.12 12.69 -1.81
N GLU A 150 11.55 12.77 -3.08
CA GLU A 150 12.04 11.63 -3.85
C GLU A 150 13.27 11.00 -3.20
N ALA A 151 14.19 11.81 -2.65
CA ALA A 151 15.37 11.30 -1.94
C ALA A 151 14.99 10.44 -0.73
N ARG A 152 14.06 10.92 0.12
CA ARG A 152 13.58 10.13 1.27
C ARG A 152 12.85 8.85 0.84
N MET A 153 12.06 8.92 -0.23
CA MET A 153 11.41 7.71 -0.77
C MET A 153 12.46 6.67 -1.21
N LEU A 154 13.51 7.10 -1.91
CA LEU A 154 14.58 6.19 -2.34
C LEU A 154 15.34 5.60 -1.15
N GLU A 155 15.63 6.39 -0.12
CA GLU A 155 16.25 5.88 1.12
C GLU A 155 15.40 4.79 1.78
N VAL A 156 14.08 4.97 1.84
CA VAL A 156 13.15 3.94 2.35
C VAL A 156 13.18 2.70 1.48
N VAL A 157 13.08 2.85 0.16
CA VAL A 157 13.07 1.71 -0.79
C VAL A 157 14.37 0.92 -0.69
N GLN A 158 15.52 1.60 -0.73
CA GLN A 158 16.83 0.98 -0.59
C GLN A 158 16.94 0.20 0.72
N ALA A 159 16.50 0.80 1.83
CA ALA A 159 16.58 0.16 3.14
C ALA A 159 15.67 -1.07 3.23
N VAL A 160 14.44 -1.02 2.70
CA VAL A 160 13.53 -2.16 2.68
C VAL A 160 14.05 -3.27 1.77
N VAL A 161 14.47 -2.96 0.55
CA VAL A 161 15.07 -3.93 -0.39
C VAL A 161 16.29 -4.62 0.23
N GLY A 162 17.08 -3.91 1.04
CA GLY A 162 18.22 -4.50 1.75
C GLY A 162 17.88 -5.27 3.03
N THR A 163 16.62 -5.23 3.48
CA THR A 163 16.16 -5.85 4.75
C THR A 163 15.45 -7.17 4.54
N VAL A 164 14.72 -7.33 3.44
CA VAL A 164 13.93 -8.53 3.12
C VAL A 164 14.55 -9.32 1.96
N ASP A 165 14.34 -10.64 1.94
CA ASP A 165 14.78 -11.54 0.88
C ASP A 165 13.73 -11.69 -0.24
N ILE A 166 12.47 -11.35 0.04
CA ILE A 166 11.36 -11.38 -0.92
C ILE A 166 11.36 -10.15 -1.86
N PRO A 167 10.87 -10.29 -3.11
CA PRO A 167 10.84 -9.20 -4.08
C PRO A 167 9.95 -8.04 -3.63
N VAL A 168 10.41 -6.82 -3.91
CA VAL A 168 9.75 -5.57 -3.48
C VAL A 168 9.32 -4.75 -4.70
N ALA A 169 8.03 -4.42 -4.78
CA ALA A 169 7.47 -3.53 -5.77
C ALA A 169 7.11 -2.17 -5.16
N VAL A 170 7.22 -1.08 -5.93
CA VAL A 170 6.87 0.27 -5.46
C VAL A 170 5.66 0.80 -6.22
N LYS A 171 4.63 1.21 -5.47
CA LYS A 171 3.39 1.75 -6.03
C LYS A 171 3.42 3.27 -6.05
N LEU A 172 3.39 3.82 -7.26
CA LEU A 172 3.62 5.24 -7.51
C LEU A 172 2.32 6.03 -7.62
N SER A 173 2.40 7.29 -7.21
CA SER A 173 1.42 8.33 -7.53
C SER A 173 1.69 8.93 -8.91
N ALA A 174 0.63 9.37 -9.59
CA ALA A 174 0.71 10.08 -10.87
C ALA A 174 1.20 11.54 -10.73
N PHE A 175 1.41 12.03 -9.51
CA PHE A 175 1.72 13.45 -9.23
C PHE A 175 3.22 13.77 -9.13
N HIS A 176 4.11 12.84 -9.48
CA HIS A 176 5.53 13.15 -9.58
C HIS A 176 5.82 13.99 -10.83
N THR A 177 6.64 15.02 -10.69
CA THR A 177 7.01 15.91 -11.81
C THR A 177 7.75 15.15 -12.91
N SER A 178 8.59 14.18 -12.56
CA SER A 178 9.40 13.40 -13.51
C SER A 178 9.34 11.90 -13.20
N ILE A 179 8.19 11.28 -13.47
CA ILE A 179 7.94 9.85 -13.20
C ILE A 179 9.02 8.97 -13.85
N ALA A 180 9.43 9.24 -15.09
CA ALA A 180 10.46 8.45 -15.77
C ALA A 180 11.83 8.50 -15.08
N HIS A 181 12.23 9.69 -14.61
CA HIS A 181 13.47 9.85 -13.86
C HIS A 181 13.40 9.11 -12.52
N PHE A 182 12.30 9.30 -11.79
CA PHE A 182 12.13 8.68 -10.49
C PHE A 182 12.02 7.14 -10.58
N ALA A 183 11.28 6.62 -11.55
CA ALA A 183 11.19 5.19 -11.85
C ALA A 183 12.55 4.57 -12.14
N ARG A 184 13.42 5.25 -12.90
CA ARG A 184 14.79 4.78 -13.15
C ARG A 184 15.61 4.71 -11.87
N ARG A 185 15.49 5.70 -10.98
CA ARG A 185 16.20 5.68 -9.70
C ARG A 185 15.71 4.52 -8.82
N LEU A 186 14.41 4.24 -8.80
CA LEU A 186 13.85 3.08 -8.09
C LEU A 186 14.35 1.74 -8.66
N ASP A 187 14.49 1.63 -9.98
CA ASP A 187 15.09 0.47 -10.65
C ASP A 187 16.56 0.28 -10.21
N GLU A 188 17.32 1.37 -10.13
CA GLU A 188 18.72 1.38 -9.66
C GLU A 188 18.87 0.99 -8.18
N GLU A 189 17.85 1.22 -7.34
CA GLU A 189 17.81 0.76 -5.94
C GLU A 189 17.42 -0.73 -5.78
N GLY A 190 17.18 -1.46 -6.87
CA GLY A 190 16.93 -2.89 -6.83
C GLY A 190 15.47 -3.29 -6.60
N THR A 191 14.53 -2.39 -6.86
CA THR A 191 13.10 -2.77 -6.88
C THR A 191 12.85 -3.87 -7.92
N SER A 192 11.92 -4.78 -7.62
CA SER A 192 11.52 -5.91 -8.48
C SER A 192 10.26 -5.63 -9.32
N GLY A 193 9.60 -4.49 -9.10
CA GLY A 193 8.56 -3.99 -9.99
C GLY A 193 8.07 -2.59 -9.63
N LEU A 194 7.37 -1.96 -10.56
CA LEU A 194 6.67 -0.69 -10.36
C LEU A 194 5.17 -0.84 -10.61
N ILE A 195 4.34 -0.22 -9.78
CA ILE A 195 2.87 -0.30 -9.86
C ILE A 195 2.30 1.10 -10.13
N LEU A 196 1.55 1.23 -11.23
CA LEU A 196 1.08 2.52 -11.77
C LEU A 196 -0.45 2.52 -11.93
N PHE A 197 -1.21 3.42 -11.32
CA PHE A 197 -0.87 4.38 -10.27
C PHE A 197 -1.77 4.13 -9.06
N ASN A 198 -1.34 4.62 -7.91
CA ASN A 198 -2.22 4.78 -6.76
C ASN A 198 -3.27 5.88 -7.03
N ARG A 199 -4.41 5.80 -6.34
CA ARG A 199 -5.49 6.79 -6.38
C ARG A 199 -5.39 7.73 -5.19
N PHE A 200 -5.70 9.00 -5.44
CA PHE A 200 -5.91 9.97 -4.38
C PHE A 200 -7.34 9.94 -3.86
N HIS A 201 -7.49 10.04 -2.54
CA HIS A 201 -8.77 10.40 -1.94
C HIS A 201 -9.04 11.86 -2.25
N GLU A 202 -9.84 12.08 -3.28
CA GLU A 202 -10.28 13.41 -3.66
C GLU A 202 -11.37 13.89 -2.70
N VAL A 203 -11.26 15.18 -2.35
CA VAL A 203 -12.25 15.86 -1.54
C VAL A 203 -13.21 16.58 -2.47
N ASP A 204 -14.51 16.38 -2.27
CA ASP A 204 -15.55 17.14 -2.97
C ASP A 204 -16.25 18.08 -1.97
N ILE A 205 -16.93 19.10 -2.50
CA ILE A 205 -17.69 20.05 -1.70
C ILE A 205 -19.15 19.95 -2.10
N ASP A 206 -19.99 19.55 -1.15
CA ASP A 206 -21.44 19.69 -1.27
C ASP A 206 -21.78 21.18 -1.12
N ALA A 207 -21.79 21.89 -2.25
CA ALA A 207 -22.05 23.34 -2.27
C ALA A 207 -23.41 23.75 -1.69
N PRO A 208 -24.52 23.00 -1.93
CA PRO A 208 -25.79 23.24 -1.24
C PRO A 208 -25.71 23.15 0.29
N ASN A 209 -25.01 22.16 0.83
CA ASN A 209 -24.93 21.94 2.28
C ASN A 209 -23.73 22.63 2.94
N LEU A 210 -22.81 23.20 2.15
CA LEU A 210 -21.54 23.78 2.61
C LEU A 210 -20.68 22.79 3.39
N GLU A 211 -20.76 21.51 3.00
CA GLU A 211 -20.07 20.41 3.66
C GLU A 211 -18.96 19.86 2.77
N VAL A 212 -17.88 19.45 3.41
CA VAL A 212 -16.80 18.71 2.77
C VAL A 212 -17.21 17.25 2.75
N VAL A 213 -17.32 16.65 1.57
CA VAL A 213 -17.74 15.25 1.41
C VAL A 213 -16.54 14.40 0.99
N PRO A 214 -16.13 13.42 1.82
CA PRO A 214 -15.16 12.43 1.38
C PRO A 214 -15.82 11.58 0.28
N THR A 215 -15.37 11.76 -0.96
CA THR A 215 -16.01 11.10 -2.11
C THR A 215 -15.11 9.97 -2.58
N LEU A 216 -15.42 8.74 -2.17
CA LEU A 216 -14.75 7.56 -2.71
C LEU A 216 -15.29 7.26 -4.10
N ARG A 217 -14.63 7.77 -5.13
CA ARG A 217 -14.92 7.36 -6.52
C ARG A 217 -14.22 6.04 -6.80
N LEU A 218 -14.98 5.03 -7.26
CA LEU A 218 -14.42 3.78 -7.77
C LEU A 218 -13.73 4.01 -9.12
N SER A 219 -12.88 3.05 -9.52
CA SER A 219 -12.20 3.12 -10.81
C SER A 219 -13.16 3.05 -11.98
N ASP A 220 -12.88 3.88 -12.99
CA ASP A 220 -13.58 3.86 -14.25
C ASP A 220 -12.61 3.74 -15.45
N PRO A 221 -13.08 3.34 -16.64
CA PRO A 221 -12.24 3.10 -17.79
C PRO A 221 -11.41 4.30 -18.27
N THR A 222 -11.77 5.54 -17.91
CA THR A 222 -11.06 6.75 -18.38
C THR A 222 -9.65 6.86 -17.80
N GLU A 223 -9.41 6.27 -16.62
CA GLU A 223 -8.10 6.25 -15.96
C GLU A 223 -7.08 5.36 -16.69
N LEU A 224 -7.54 4.46 -17.55
CA LEU A 224 -6.69 3.54 -18.28
C LEU A 224 -5.72 4.27 -19.21
N HIS A 225 -6.12 5.41 -19.78
CA HIS A 225 -5.29 6.15 -20.74
C HIS A 225 -3.95 6.60 -20.15
N ALA A 226 -3.97 7.16 -18.94
CA ALA A 226 -2.76 7.61 -18.26
C ALA A 226 -1.85 6.41 -17.91
N ARG A 227 -2.44 5.31 -17.43
CA ARG A 227 -1.70 4.09 -17.06
C ARG A 227 -1.04 3.44 -18.28
N LEU A 228 -1.75 3.29 -19.40
CA LEU A 228 -1.19 2.75 -20.64
C LEU A 228 -0.06 3.63 -21.19
N THR A 229 -0.22 4.96 -21.11
CA THR A 229 0.81 5.90 -21.54
C THR A 229 2.09 5.68 -20.76
N TRP A 230 2.01 5.68 -19.43
CA TRP A 230 3.19 5.51 -18.58
C TRP A 230 3.79 4.10 -18.63
N LEU A 231 2.97 3.06 -18.69
CA LEU A 231 3.45 1.69 -18.93
C LEU A 231 4.26 1.61 -20.23
N SER A 232 3.78 2.21 -21.32
CA SER A 232 4.49 2.19 -22.60
C SER A 232 5.81 2.96 -22.58
N ILE A 233 5.88 4.07 -21.83
CA ILE A 233 7.09 4.88 -21.69
C ILE A 233 8.13 4.16 -20.85
N LEU A 234 7.72 3.58 -19.71
CA LEU A 234 8.63 3.00 -18.74
C LEU A 234 9.12 1.61 -19.15
N ALA A 235 8.32 0.83 -19.87
CA ALA A 235 8.66 -0.54 -20.29
C ALA A 235 9.98 -0.65 -21.08
N SER A 236 10.46 0.44 -21.70
CA SER A 236 11.75 0.47 -22.41
C SER A 236 12.87 1.18 -21.65
N GLN A 237 12.60 1.69 -20.45
CA GLN A 237 13.50 2.60 -19.71
C GLN A 237 13.97 2.02 -18.38
N VAL A 238 13.23 1.08 -17.80
CA VAL A 238 13.57 0.38 -16.56
C VAL A 238 13.67 -1.13 -16.82
N SER A 239 14.40 -1.81 -15.95
CA SER A 239 14.74 -3.24 -16.06
C SER A 239 13.79 -4.14 -15.28
N THR A 240 13.22 -3.57 -14.21
CA THR A 240 12.30 -4.18 -13.26
C THR A 240 10.97 -4.62 -13.88
#